data_AF-A0A2V1D8W4-F1
#
_entry.id   AF-A0A2V1D8W4-F1
#
_cell.length_a   1.000
_cell.length_b   1.000
_cell.length_c   1.000
_cell.angle_alpha   90.00
_cell.angle_beta   90.00
_cell.angle_gamma   90.00
#
_symmetry.space_group_name_H-M   'P 1'
#
loop_
_entity.id
_entity.type
_entity.pdbx_description
1 polymer ?
#
loop_
_entity_poly.entity_id
_entity_poly.type
_entity_poly.pdbx_seq_one_letter_code
_entity_poly.pdbx_strand_id
1 'polypeptide(L)' 'MAYLEMSLVLAATILYFDFERAPADSGALGRGQAGSGLGREREDEFQLYERFILEHNGPSLVFNLTEDVIWIDGGVDTA' A
#
# COMPACT_ATOMS: atom_id res chain seq x y z
N MET A 1 -1.01 -17.87 13.44
CA MET A 1 -2.16 -17.23 12.77
C MET A 1 -1.76 -16.18 11.74
N ALA A 2 -0.56 -15.58 11.82
CA ALA A 2 -0.07 -14.54 10.89
C ALA A 2 -0.29 -14.83 9.38
N TYR A 3 -0.03 -16.04 8.89
CA TYR A 3 -0.20 -16.34 7.46
C TYR A 3 -1.66 -16.27 7.00
N LEU A 4 -2.61 -16.73 7.81
CA LEU A 4 -4.02 -16.65 7.46
C LEU A 4 -4.49 -15.20 7.39
N GLU A 5 -4.14 -14.41 8.41
CA GLU A 5 -4.46 -12.98 8.47
C GLU A 5 -3.85 -12.22 7.29
N MET A 6 -2.55 -12.42 7.02
CA MET A 6 -1.88 -11.80 5.88
C MET A 6 -2.47 -12.23 4.54
N SER A 7 -2.84 -13.51 4.39
CA SER A 7 -3.43 -14.00 3.14
C SER A 7 -4.79 -13.36 2.89
N LEU A 8 -5.63 -13.24 3.93
CA LEU A 8 -6.95 -12.64 3.82
C LEU A 8 -6.86 -11.14 3.51
N VAL A 9 -5.96 -10.42 4.19
CA VAL A 9 -5.73 -8.99 3.94
C VAL A 9 -5.23 -8.77 2.52
N LEU A 10 -4.21 -9.51 2.07
CA LEU A 10 -3.69 -9.38 0.70
C LEU A 10 -4.74 -9.72 -0.36
N ALA A 11 -5.49 -10.81 -0.16
CA ALA A 11 -6.55 -11.20 -1.09
C ALA A 11 -7.62 -10.12 -1.21
N ALA A 12 -8.09 -9.57 -0.09
CA ALA A 12 -9.06 -8.48 -0.09
C ALA A 12 -8.49 -7.23 -0.77
N THR A 13 -7.26 -6.83 -0.44
CA THR A 13 -6.65 -5.65 -1.06
C THR A 13 -6.55 -5.77 -2.58
N ILE A 14 -6.14 -6.93 -3.10
CA ILE A 14 -5.97 -7.16 -4.55
C ILE A 14 -7.32 -7.28 -5.27
N LEU A 15 -8.34 -7.87 -4.63
CA LEU A 15 -9.65 -8.07 -5.26
C LEU A 15 -10.52 -6.81 -5.27
N TYR A 16 -10.40 -5.96 -4.25
CA TYR A 16 -11.30 -4.82 -4.09
C TYR A 16 -10.74 -3.50 -4.62
N PHE A 17 -9.42 -3.38 -4.77
CA PHE A 17 -8.81 -2.11 -5.08
C PHE A 17 -7.83 -2.17 -6.25
N ASP A 18 -8.00 -1.23 -7.16
CA ASP A 18 -6.93 -0.75 -8.02
C ASP A 18 -6.12 0.28 -7.25
N PHE A 19 -4.80 0.14 -7.24
CA PHE A 19 -3.92 1.05 -6.52
C PHE A 19 -2.76 1.53 -7.37
N GLU A 20 -2.40 2.79 -7.16
CA GLU A 20 -1.31 3.45 -7.84
C GLU A 20 -0.43 4.21 -6.86
N ARG A 21 0.77 4.56 -7.30
CA ARG A 21 1.68 5.38 -6.52
C ARG A 21 1.06 6.75 -6.26
N ALA A 22 1.10 7.23 -5.03
CA ALA A 22 0.62 8.57 -4.73
C ALA A 22 1.38 9.64 -5.56
N PRO A 23 0.72 10.73 -5.96
CA PRO A 23 1.36 11.77 -6.76
C PRO A 23 2.45 12.52 -5.98
N ALA A 24 3.40 13.06 -6.73
CA ALA A 24 4.45 13.97 -6.23
C ALA A 24 5.19 13.42 -4.99
N ASP A 25 5.47 14.30 -4.03
CA ASP A 25 6.31 14.02 -2.86
C ASP A 25 5.73 12.90 -1.98
N SER A 26 4.39 12.74 -1.93
CA SER A 26 3.74 11.68 -1.17
C SER A 26 4.09 10.29 -1.71
N GLY A 27 4.21 10.14 -3.03
CA GLY A 27 4.69 8.90 -3.63
C GLY A 27 6.18 8.68 -3.46
N ALA A 28 6.95 9.74 -3.20
CA ALA A 28 8.39 9.68 -2.98
C ALA A 28 8.78 9.51 -1.50
N LEU A 29 7.81 9.52 -0.60
CA LEU A 29 8.02 9.37 0.83
C LEU A 29 8.75 8.06 1.15
N GLY A 30 9.85 8.16 1.90
CA GLY A 30 10.66 7.02 2.32
C GLY A 30 11.67 6.52 1.32
N ARG A 31 11.73 7.06 0.09
CA ARG A 31 12.79 6.73 -0.86
C ARG A 31 14.15 7.14 -0.32
N GLY A 32 15.20 6.44 -0.77
CA GLY A 32 16.56 6.96 -0.63
C GLY A 32 16.73 8.30 -1.34
N GLN A 33 17.62 9.14 -0.81
CA GLN A 33 17.92 10.46 -1.36
C GLN A 33 19.43 10.71 -1.30
N ALA A 34 19.96 11.49 -2.24
CA ALA A 34 21.35 11.91 -2.22
C ALA A 34 21.71 12.55 -0.86
N GLY A 35 22.77 12.07 -0.23
CA GLY A 35 23.19 12.55 1.09
C GLY A 35 22.50 11.88 2.29
N SER A 36 21.66 10.86 2.08
CA SER A 36 21.02 10.09 3.17
C SER A 36 21.96 9.11 3.89
N GLY A 37 23.21 9.03 3.45
CA GLY A 37 24.24 8.15 4.00
C GLY A 37 24.41 6.85 3.19
N LEU A 38 25.55 6.18 3.41
CA LEU A 38 25.96 5.01 2.64
C LEU A 38 24.87 3.93 2.65
N GLY A 39 24.46 3.52 1.45
CA GLY A 39 23.42 2.48 1.25
C GLY A 39 21.98 2.97 1.36
N ARG A 40 21.75 4.28 1.57
CA ARG A 40 20.40 4.89 1.66
C ARG A 40 20.14 5.93 0.57
N GLU A 41 21.01 6.00 -0.43
CA GLU A 41 20.99 7.04 -1.47
C GLU A 41 20.17 6.62 -2.70
N ARG A 42 19.71 5.37 -2.74
CA ARG A 42 19.00 4.78 -3.86
C ARG A 42 17.53 5.17 -3.84
N GLU A 43 17.11 5.96 -4.82
CA GLU A 43 15.72 6.42 -4.89
C GLU A 43 14.74 5.27 -5.16
N ASP A 44 15.15 4.20 -5.81
CA ASP A 44 14.35 3.00 -6.04
C ASP A 44 14.17 2.12 -4.78
N GLU A 45 14.86 2.44 -3.69
CA GLU A 45 14.78 1.71 -2.43
C GLU A 45 14.07 2.53 -1.35
N PHE A 46 13.06 1.92 -0.72
CA PHE A 46 12.38 2.50 0.44
C PHE A 46 13.08 2.11 1.73
N GLN A 47 13.24 3.09 2.59
CA GLN A 47 14.05 3.01 3.79
C GLN A 47 13.27 2.36 4.94
N LEU A 48 13.84 1.29 5.50
CA LEU A 48 13.39 0.69 6.75
C LEU A 48 14.22 1.20 7.92
N TYR A 49 13.59 1.36 9.06
CA TYR A 49 14.20 1.79 10.31
C TYR A 49 13.97 0.71 11.35
N GLU A 50 15.02 0.38 12.10
CA GLU A 50 14.91 -0.61 13.16
C GLU A 50 14.20 0.00 14.37
N ARG A 51 13.08 -0.59 14.75
CA ARG A 51 12.40 -0.32 16.03
C ARG A 51 11.73 -1.61 16.53
N PHE A 52 12.51 -2.60 16.99
CA PHE A 52 12.06 -3.92 17.49
C PHE A 52 11.17 -4.80 16.56
N ILE A 53 10.39 -4.22 15.62
CA ILE A 53 9.42 -4.87 14.74
C ILE A 53 9.53 -4.31 13.29
N LEU A 54 10.38 -3.30 13.06
CA LEU A 54 10.54 -2.46 11.84
C LEU A 54 9.54 -1.29 11.74
N GLU A 55 10.05 -0.14 11.31
CA GLU A 55 9.30 1.09 11.02
C GLU A 55 9.69 1.57 9.61
N HIS A 56 8.76 2.18 8.89
CA HIS A 56 9.02 2.80 7.59
C HIS A 56 8.16 4.05 7.43
N ASN A 57 8.56 4.95 6.54
CA ASN A 57 7.80 6.16 6.22
C ASN A 57 7.43 6.15 4.73
N GLY A 58 6.22 5.70 4.37
CA GLY A 58 5.84 5.46 2.98
C GLY A 58 6.37 4.14 2.41
N PRO A 59 6.17 3.86 1.11
CA PRO A 59 5.49 4.70 0.12
C PRO A 59 3.99 4.84 0.40
N SER A 60 3.43 6.00 0.07
CA SER A 60 1.97 6.18 0.05
C SER A 60 1.39 5.75 -1.29
N LEU A 61 0.23 5.12 -1.24
CA LEU A 61 -0.55 4.67 -2.40
C LEU A 61 -1.92 5.34 -2.39
N VAL A 62 -2.51 5.51 -3.57
CA VAL A 62 -3.92 5.85 -3.75
C VAL A 62 -4.67 4.55 -4.05
N PHE A 63 -5.75 4.30 -3.32
CA PHE A 63 -6.63 3.14 -3.52
C PHE A 63 -7.95 3.61 -4.11
N ASN A 64 -8.33 3.03 -5.24
CA ASN A 64 -9.63 3.20 -5.86
C ASN A 64 -10.35 1.84 -5.84
N LEU A 65 -11.66 1.83 -5.68
CA LEU A 65 -12.41 0.58 -5.83
C LEU A 65 -12.31 0.10 -7.27
N THR A 66 -12.08 -1.20 -7.45
CA THR A 66 -12.08 -1.80 -8.79
C THR A 66 -13.47 -1.66 -9.41
N GLU A 67 -13.54 -1.35 -10.71
CA GLU A 67 -14.80 -1.11 -11.42
C GLU A 67 -15.79 -2.28 -11.36
N ASP A 68 -15.27 -3.51 -11.29
CA ASP A 68 -16.07 -4.74 -11.16
C ASP A 68 -16.70 -4.91 -9.76
N VAL A 69 -16.22 -4.15 -8.77
CA VAL A 69 -16.84 -4.04 -7.45
C VAL A 69 -17.91 -2.95 -7.49
N ILE A 70 -18.92 -3.17 -8.33
CA ILE A 70 -20.20 -2.49 -8.19
C ILE A 70 -20.80 -3.02 -6.89
N TRP A 71 -20.96 -2.13 -5.91
CA TRP A 71 -21.59 -2.43 -4.64
C TRP A 71 -22.88 -3.22 -4.85
N ILE A 72 -22.93 -4.44 -4.32
CA ILE A 72 -24.18 -5.10 -3.97
C ILE A 72 -24.73 -4.30 -2.79
N ASP A 73 -25.28 -3.11 -3.07
CA ASP A 73 -26.12 -2.43 -2.11
C ASP A 73 -27.24 -3.40 -1.77
N GLY A 74 -27.48 -3.57 -0.46
CA GLY A 74 -28.47 -4.48 0.11
C GLY A 74 -29.90 -4.13 -0.29
N GLY A 75 -30.25 -4.37 -1.55
CA GLY A 75 -31.58 -4.35 -2.09
C GLY A 75 -32.20 -5.73 -1.95
N VAL A 76 -33.25 -5.80 -1.14
CA VAL A 76 -34.26 -6.85 -1.22
C VAL A 76 -34.64 -7.05 -2.68
N ASP A 77 -34.45 -8.29 -3.15
CA ASP A 77 -34.92 -8.74 -4.45
C ASP A 77 -36.44 -8.52 -4.53
N THR A 78 -36.87 -7.52 -5.31
CA THR A 78 -38.27 -7.35 -5.70
C THR A 78 -38.31 -6.96 -7.18
N ALA A 79 -38.40 -7.99 -8.02
CA ALA A 79 -39.08 -7.97 -9.31
C ALA A 79 -39.76 -9.32 -9.54
#